data_AF-A0A2J4YFV4-F1
#
_entry.id   AF-A0A2J4YFV4-F1
#
_cell.length_a   1.000
_cell.length_b   1.000
_cell.length_c   1.000
_cell.angle_alpha   90.00
_cell.angle_beta   90.00
_cell.angle_gamma   90.00
#
_symmetry.space_group_name_H-M   'P 1'
#
loop_
_entity.id
_entity.type
_entity.pdbx_description
1 polymer ?
#
loop_
_entity_poly.entity_id
_entity_poly.type
_entity_poly.pdbx_seq_one_letter_code
_entity_poly.pdbx_strand_id
1 'polypeptide(L)'
;MYALTQGRIYTGHEILDDHAIVIANGLIERICPQTELPTGIEQRSVDGAILAPGFIDVQLNGCGGVQFNDTADAVTVETLEIMQKANERSGCTSYLPTLITSSDDLMKQGVRVMREYLQKHP
;
A
#
# COMPACT_ATOMS: atom_id res chain seq x y z
N MET A 1 2.70 16.39 10.01
CA MET A 1 4.01 15.99 9.48
C MET A 1 4.74 15.25 10.58
N TYR A 2 5.43 14.16 10.27
CA TYR A 2 6.24 13.40 11.21
C TYR A 2 7.44 12.78 10.47
N ALA A 3 8.43 12.28 11.21
CA ALA A 3 9.58 11.57 10.66
C ALA A 3 9.63 10.11 11.13
N LEU A 4 9.92 9.19 10.21
CA LEU A 4 10.33 7.82 10.54
C LEU A 4 11.84 7.82 10.77
N THR A 5 12.32 7.29 11.89
CA THR A 5 13.73 7.32 12.31
C THR A 5 14.20 5.98 12.88
N GLN A 6 15.51 5.86 13.14
CA GLN A 6 16.13 4.69 13.78
C GLN A 6 15.86 3.38 13.02
N GLY A 7 16.04 3.40 11.70
CA GLY A 7 15.91 2.22 10.84
C GLY A 7 16.85 2.28 9.66
N ARG A 8 16.93 1.17 8.94
CA ARG A 8 17.69 1.07 7.69
C ARG A 8 16.77 1.30 6.51
N ILE A 9 17.02 2.35 5.72
CA ILE A 9 16.11 2.80 4.66
C ILE A 9 16.59 2.29 3.31
N TYR A 10 15.74 1.55 2.60
CA TYR A 10 15.93 1.14 1.21
C TYR A 10 15.15 2.11 0.33
N THR A 11 15.85 2.89 -0.51
CA THR A 11 15.20 3.89 -1.38
C THR A 11 14.75 3.31 -2.73
N GLY A 12 15.16 2.06 -3.03
CA GLY A 12 15.09 1.46 -4.36
C GLY A 12 16.37 1.63 -5.18
N HIS A 13 17.27 2.52 -4.76
CA HIS A 13 18.57 2.77 -5.41
C HIS A 13 19.75 2.53 -4.49
N GLU A 14 19.58 2.81 -3.20
CA GLU A 14 20.62 2.71 -2.18
C GLU A 14 20.03 2.30 -0.83
N ILE A 15 20.93 1.99 0.10
CA ILE A 15 20.61 1.65 1.48
C ILE A 15 21.23 2.73 2.37
N LEU A 16 20.41 3.39 3.17
CA LEU A 16 20.80 4.49 4.04
C LEU A 16 20.68 4.09 5.51
N ASP A 17 21.78 4.24 6.25
CA ASP A 17 21.79 4.23 7.71
C ASP A 17 21.84 5.71 8.22
N ASP A 18 21.46 5.95 9.47
CA ASP A 18 21.43 7.30 10.11
C ASP A 18 20.61 8.38 9.36
N HIS A 19 19.65 7.95 8.55
CA HIS A 19 18.71 8.80 7.82
C HIS A 19 17.28 8.73 8.37
N ALA A 20 16.45 9.68 7.96
CA ALA A 20 15.04 9.78 8.31
C ALA A 20 14.17 10.04 7.08
N ILE A 21 12.92 9.55 7.11
CA ILE A 21 11.90 9.84 6.10
C ILE A 21 10.89 10.81 6.68
N VAL A 22 10.77 12.01 6.09
CA VAL A 22 9.77 13.01 6.50
C VAL A 22 8.50 12.82 5.69
N ILE A 23 7.37 12.66 6.37
CA ILE A 23 6.06 12.43 5.77
C ILE A 23 5.13 13.60 6.09
N ALA A 24 4.52 14.16 5.03
CA ALA A 24 3.55 15.24 5.12
C ALA A 24 2.42 15.03 4.10
N ASN A 25 1.17 15.20 4.54
CA ASN A 25 -0.01 15.18 3.68
C ASN A 25 -0.12 13.95 2.76
N GLY A 26 0.21 12.75 3.29
CA GLY A 26 0.16 11.50 2.52
C GLY A 26 1.32 11.29 1.54
N LEU A 27 2.29 12.20 1.50
CA LEU A 27 3.45 12.13 0.61
C LEU A 27 4.76 12.07 1.41
N ILE A 28 5.79 11.49 0.80
CA ILE A 28 7.17 11.63 1.27
C ILE A 28 7.64 13.03 0.89
N GLU A 29 7.87 13.88 1.88
CA GLU A 29 8.36 15.24 1.66
C GLU A 29 9.86 15.24 1.35
N ARG A 30 10.64 14.47 2.11
CA ARG A 30 12.09 14.29 1.88
C ARG A 30 12.65 13.09 2.62
N ILE A 31 13.81 12.63 2.17
CA ILE A 31 14.71 11.71 2.88
C ILE A 31 16.00 12.48 3.15
N CYS A 32 16.45 12.54 4.40
CA CYS A 32 17.63 13.32 4.80
C CYS A 32 18.35 12.66 5.99
N PRO A 33 19.62 13.02 6.27
CA PRO A 33 20.27 12.64 7.51
C PRO A 33 19.41 13.00 8.73
N GLN A 34 19.42 12.17 9.77
CA GLN A 34 18.61 12.40 10.97
C GLN A 34 18.99 13.71 11.69
N THR A 35 20.23 14.17 11.53
CA THR A 35 20.76 15.44 12.05
C THR A 35 20.14 16.67 11.39
N GLU A 36 19.51 16.52 10.21
CA GLU A 36 18.85 17.61 9.47
C GLU A 36 17.34 17.68 9.73
N LEU A 37 16.83 16.89 10.68
CA LEU A 37 15.43 16.95 11.07
C LEU A 37 15.09 18.30 11.72
N PRO A 38 13.92 18.91 11.39
CA PRO A 38 13.49 20.13 12.04
C PRO A 38 13.35 19.95 13.54
N THR A 39 13.79 20.94 14.32
CA THR A 39 13.60 20.93 15.78
C THR A 39 12.11 20.82 16.12
N GLY A 40 11.76 19.87 16.97
CA GLY A 40 10.39 19.66 17.44
C GLY A 40 9.48 18.86 16.49
N ILE A 41 9.98 18.33 15.37
CA ILE A 41 9.21 17.37 14.55
C ILE A 41 8.90 16.11 15.37
N GLU A 42 7.67 15.59 15.24
CA GLU A 42 7.30 14.28 15.80
C GLU A 42 8.16 13.20 15.15
N GLN A 43 8.89 12.43 15.96
CA GLN A 43 9.71 11.31 15.48
C GLN A 43 9.06 9.99 15.90
N ARG A 44 9.00 9.05 14.95
CA ARG A 44 8.51 7.69 15.14
C ARG A 44 9.66 6.74 14.85
N SER A 45 10.25 6.20 15.92
CA SER A 45 11.26 5.15 15.81
C SER A 45 10.64 3.92 15.15
N VAL A 46 11.41 3.26 14.27
CA VAL A 46 11.09 1.92 13.76
C VAL A 46 11.91 0.83 14.45
N ASP A 47 12.58 1.16 15.56
CA ASP A 47 13.27 0.24 16.46
C ASP A 47 14.27 -0.69 15.76
N GLY A 48 15.05 -0.12 14.84
CA GLY A 48 16.07 -0.82 14.06
C GLY A 48 15.53 -1.62 12.88
N ALA A 49 14.22 -1.55 12.60
CA ALA A 49 13.62 -2.23 11.46
C ALA A 49 14.10 -1.68 10.11
N ILE A 50 13.81 -2.45 9.07
CA ILE A 50 14.03 -2.06 7.69
C ILE A 50 12.81 -1.27 7.19
N LEU A 51 13.08 -0.13 6.57
CA LEU A 51 12.10 0.68 5.86
C LEU A 51 12.30 0.50 4.36
N ALA A 52 11.21 0.26 3.64
CA ALA A 52 11.19 0.13 2.19
C ALA A 52 9.88 0.73 1.64
N PRO A 53 9.79 1.04 0.33
CA PRO A 53 8.51 1.26 -0.31
C PRO A 53 7.59 0.06 -0.07
N GLY A 54 6.30 0.32 0.14
CA GLY A 54 5.32 -0.74 0.25
C GLY A 54 5.31 -1.62 -1.00
N PHE A 55 5.10 -2.93 -0.81
CA PHE A 55 5.15 -3.86 -1.94
C PHE A 55 3.98 -3.63 -2.91
N ILE A 56 4.24 -3.94 -4.18
CA ILE A 56 3.27 -3.87 -5.27
C ILE A 56 3.06 -5.27 -5.83
N ASP A 57 1.87 -5.83 -5.64
CA ASP A 57 1.49 -7.14 -6.17
C ASP A 57 0.65 -7.00 -7.45
N VAL A 58 1.26 -7.27 -8.60
CA VAL A 58 0.61 -7.10 -9.90
C VAL A 58 -0.32 -8.27 -10.28
N GLN A 59 -0.42 -9.31 -9.45
CA GLN A 59 -1.25 -10.47 -9.75
C GLN A 59 -1.81 -11.14 -8.48
N LEU A 60 -2.97 -10.65 -8.02
CA LEU A 60 -3.63 -11.16 -6.82
C LEU A 60 -5.09 -11.56 -7.07
N ASN A 61 -5.40 -12.86 -7.00
CA ASN A 61 -6.77 -13.38 -7.17
C ASN A 61 -7.67 -13.15 -5.94
N GLY A 62 -7.07 -13.15 -4.74
CA GLY A 62 -7.77 -13.10 -3.46
C GLY A 62 -6.83 -13.23 -2.27
N CYS A 63 -7.21 -12.64 -1.13
CA CYS A 63 -6.53 -12.76 0.15
C CYS A 63 -7.51 -12.40 1.29
N GLY A 64 -7.12 -12.57 2.55
CA GLY A 64 -7.99 -12.19 3.68
C GLY A 64 -9.27 -13.01 3.81
N GLY A 65 -9.34 -14.20 3.19
CA GLY A 65 -10.52 -15.07 3.20
C GLY A 65 -11.55 -14.77 2.11
N VAL A 66 -11.28 -13.82 1.21
CA VAL A 66 -12.15 -13.48 0.06
C VAL A 66 -11.40 -13.63 -1.27
N GLN A 67 -12.14 -13.70 -2.37
CA GLN A 67 -11.59 -13.71 -3.73
C GLN A 67 -12.39 -12.76 -4.62
N PHE A 68 -11.70 -12.04 -5.51
CA PHE A 68 -12.34 -11.17 -6.51
C PHE A 68 -12.68 -11.96 -7.79
N ASN A 69 -13.35 -13.10 -7.63
CA ASN A 69 -13.60 -14.09 -8.68
C ASN A 69 -14.92 -14.84 -8.45
N ASP A 70 -15.25 -15.78 -9.35
CA ASP A 70 -16.33 -16.77 -9.27
C ASP A 70 -17.78 -16.25 -9.36
N THR A 71 -18.17 -15.28 -8.53
CA THR A 71 -19.57 -14.83 -8.44
C THR A 71 -19.72 -13.31 -8.47
N ALA A 72 -20.89 -12.83 -8.88
CA ALA A 72 -21.22 -11.40 -8.86
C ALA A 72 -21.16 -10.83 -7.42
N ASP A 73 -21.49 -11.62 -6.41
CA ASP A 73 -21.46 -11.18 -5.00
C ASP A 73 -20.03 -11.03 -4.45
N ALA A 74 -19.06 -11.67 -5.09
CA ALA A 74 -17.65 -11.58 -4.73
C ALA A 74 -16.92 -10.44 -5.47
N VAL A 75 -17.40 -10.02 -6.64
CA VAL A 75 -16.84 -8.90 -7.41
C VAL A 75 -17.45 -7.58 -6.92
N THR A 76 -16.98 -7.09 -5.76
CA THR A 76 -17.52 -5.91 -5.07
C THR A 76 -16.41 -5.00 -4.51
N VAL A 77 -16.77 -3.76 -4.17
CA VAL A 77 -15.86 -2.81 -3.50
C VAL A 77 -15.43 -3.35 -2.13
N GLU A 78 -16.34 -4.01 -1.40
CA GLU A 78 -16.05 -4.60 -0.10
C GLU A 78 -14.97 -5.68 -0.19
N THR A 79 -15.02 -6.56 -1.19
CA THR A 79 -13.96 -7.55 -1.44
C THR A 79 -12.60 -6.87 -1.62
N LEU A 80 -12.53 -5.78 -2.39
CA LEU A 80 -11.28 -5.04 -2.61
C LEU A 80 -10.75 -4.40 -1.31
N GLU A 81 -11.63 -3.90 -0.45
CA GLU A 81 -11.28 -3.32 0.86
C GLU A 81 -10.78 -4.38 1.86
N ILE A 82 -11.39 -5.57 1.86
CA ILE A 82 -10.93 -6.71 2.66
C ILE A 82 -9.55 -7.15 2.20
N MET A 83 -9.35 -7.27 0.88
CA MET A 83 -8.06 -7.65 0.29
C MET A 83 -6.97 -6.63 0.64
N GLN A 84 -7.25 -5.33 0.53
CA GLN A 84 -6.30 -4.27 0.88
C GLN A 84 -5.84 -4.39 2.35
N LYS A 85 -6.77 -4.51 3.30
CA LYS A 85 -6.44 -4.66 4.73
C LYS A 85 -5.64 -5.93 5.03
N ALA A 86 -5.85 -6.99 4.27
CA ALA A 86 -5.08 -8.22 4.40
C ALA A 86 -3.65 -8.05 3.84
N ASN A 87 -3.50 -7.38 2.70
CA ASN A 87 -2.20 -7.08 2.08
C ASN A 87 -1.30 -6.21 2.97
N GLU A 88 -1.88 -5.22 3.67
CA GLU A 88 -1.11 -4.34 4.56
C GLU A 88 -0.40 -5.10 5.69
N ARG A 89 -0.97 -6.24 6.14
CA ARG A 89 -0.37 -7.09 7.18
C ARG A 89 0.88 -7.83 6.72
N SER A 90 1.08 -7.96 5.41
CA SER A 90 2.27 -8.56 4.80
C SER A 90 3.18 -7.53 4.11
N GLY A 91 2.92 -6.22 4.31
CA GLY A 91 3.72 -5.13 3.74
C GLY A 91 3.35 -4.73 2.31
N CYS A 92 2.30 -5.31 1.74
CA CYS A 92 1.79 -4.94 0.41
C CYS A 92 0.81 -3.77 0.52
N THR A 93 1.11 -2.66 -0.14
CA THR A 93 0.32 -1.42 -0.05
C THR A 93 -0.50 -1.17 -1.31
N SER A 94 -0.18 -1.84 -2.41
CA SER A 94 -0.86 -1.66 -3.69
C SER A 94 -0.89 -2.97 -4.45
N TYR A 95 -1.98 -3.25 -5.16
CA TYR A 95 -2.13 -4.49 -5.89
C TYR A 95 -3.06 -4.34 -7.09
N LEU A 96 -3.03 -5.31 -8.01
CA LEU A 96 -3.99 -5.43 -9.10
C LEU A 96 -4.93 -6.62 -8.83
N PRO A 97 -6.23 -6.39 -8.55
CA PRO A 97 -7.20 -7.47 -8.36
C PRO A 97 -7.35 -8.24 -9.67
N THR A 98 -7.01 -9.52 -9.64
CA THR A 98 -7.05 -10.38 -10.83
C THR A 98 -8.41 -11.06 -10.91
N LEU A 99 -9.24 -10.58 -11.84
CA LEU A 99 -10.44 -11.28 -12.29
C LEU A 99 -10.06 -12.22 -13.44
N ILE A 100 -10.13 -13.52 -13.20
CA ILE A 100 -9.73 -14.55 -14.18
C ILE A 100 -10.82 -14.78 -15.24
N THR A 101 -10.62 -15.79 -16.10
CA THR A 101 -11.58 -16.23 -17.12
C THR A 101 -13.00 -16.29 -16.55
N SER A 102 -13.88 -15.45 -17.09
CA SER A 102 -15.24 -15.24 -16.60
C SER A 102 -16.16 -14.79 -17.74
N SER A 103 -17.46 -14.61 -17.45
CA SER A 103 -18.40 -14.08 -18.43
C SER A 103 -18.17 -12.59 -18.70
N ASP A 104 -18.55 -12.13 -19.89
CA ASP A 104 -18.54 -10.71 -20.26
C ASP A 104 -19.27 -9.82 -19.23
N ASP A 105 -20.37 -10.32 -18.65
CA ASP A 105 -21.14 -9.58 -17.66
C ASP A 105 -20.37 -9.39 -16.36
N LEU A 106 -19.63 -10.42 -15.92
CA LEU A 106 -18.78 -10.33 -14.74
C LEU A 106 -17.57 -9.43 -14.99
N MET A 107 -16.99 -9.47 -16.19
CA MET A 107 -15.92 -8.54 -16.59
C MET A 107 -16.41 -7.08 -16.56
N LYS A 108 -17.58 -6.79 -17.14
CA LYS A 108 -18.18 -5.44 -17.11
C LYS A 108 -18.49 -4.99 -15.68
N GLN A 109 -18.90 -5.91 -14.82
CA GLN A 109 -19.09 -5.61 -13.39
C GLN A 109 -17.76 -5.26 -12.73
N GLY A 110 -16.71 -6.05 -12.95
CA GLY A 110 -15.36 -5.77 -12.43
C GLY A 110 -14.87 -4.38 -12.82
N VAL A 111 -15.08 -3.97 -14.08
CA VAL A 111 -14.75 -2.61 -14.55
C VAL A 111 -15.52 -1.52 -13.78
N ARG A 112 -16.83 -1.71 -13.55
CA ARG A 112 -17.65 -0.73 -12.79
C ARG A 112 -17.22 -0.65 -11.34
N VAL A 113 -17.01 -1.80 -10.69
CA VAL A 113 -16.60 -1.92 -9.29
C VAL A 113 -15.22 -1.32 -9.07
N MET A 114 -14.27 -1.58 -9.97
CA MET A 114 -12.93 -0.98 -9.89
C MET A 114 -13.00 0.54 -10.00
N ARG A 115 -13.84 1.07 -10.90
CA ARG A 115 -14.07 2.52 -11.02
C ARG A 115 -14.64 3.11 -9.74
N GLU A 116 -15.62 2.44 -9.13
CA GLU A 116 -16.23 2.87 -7.86
C GLU A 116 -15.20 2.86 -6.72
N TYR A 117 -14.40 1.80 -6.61
CA TYR A 117 -13.33 1.71 -5.62
C TYR A 117 -12.33 2.86 -5.75
N LEU A 118 -11.86 3.16 -6.97
CA LEU A 118 -10.92 4.26 -7.22
C LEU A 118 -11.51 5.64 -6.93
N GLN A 119 -12.82 5.83 -7.12
CA GLN A 119 -13.48 7.10 -6.77
C GLN A 119 -13.63 7.28 -5.27
N LYS A 120 -13.79 6.18 -4.52
CA LYS A 120 -13.90 6.18 -3.07
C LYS A 120 -12.55 6.36 -2.37
N HIS A 121 -11.48 5.82 -2.97
CA HIS A 121 -10.12 5.82 -2.43
C HIS A 121 -9.15 6.48 -3.44
N PRO A 122 -9.11 7.82 -3.49
CA PRO A 122 -8.30 8.58 -4.45
C PRO A 122 -6.79 8.54 -4.15
#